data_AF-A0A161PTG5-F1
#
_entry.id   AF-A0A161PTG5-F1
#
_cell.length_a   1.000
_cell.length_b   1.000
_cell.length_c   1.000
_cell.angle_alpha   90.00
_cell.angle_beta   90.00
_cell.angle_gamma   90.00
#
_symmetry.space_group_name_H-M   'P 1'
#
loop_
_entity.id
_entity.type
_entity.pdbx_description
1 polymer ?
#
loop_
_entity_poly.entity_id
_entity_poly.type
_entity_poly.pdbx_seq_one_letter_code
_entity_poly.pdbx_strand_id
1 'polypeptide(L)'
;MKALLLLSCFLFIACSETVSDRIGDAQLCLDNATPEQAQGCIADIESVDRADAHVLKCAAGFVTEGFGTGDRFRRSFRQLEDSGDGTPGLLGYLAFASQGTPNLNRAFALKTDIACQKSEQKSLRLFGSLALAATTIAELGGLTWDAQTPPTAADIRAAITTMENSGSANIVSAIQQIGTAVVNVYNRACRSGNVPNKKLCEQHQNAVAEGQGDLEQTGRKILDKWKNNSN
;
A
#
# COMPACT_ATOMS: atom_id res chain seq x y z
N MET A 1 -71.25 1.95 23.27
CA MET A 1 -69.82 2.17 23.62
C MET A 1 -69.16 0.82 23.87
N LYS A 2 -68.34 0.34 22.93
CA LYS A 2 -67.42 -0.79 23.12
C LYS A 2 -66.09 -0.37 22.51
N ALA A 3 -65.15 0.00 23.37
CA ALA A 3 -63.78 0.33 23.01
C ALA A 3 -62.99 -0.99 22.90
N LEU A 4 -62.63 -1.36 21.67
CA LEU A 4 -61.75 -2.49 21.39
C LEU A 4 -60.32 -1.94 21.35
N LEU A 5 -59.62 -2.04 22.48
CA LEU A 5 -58.22 -1.67 22.67
C LEU A 5 -57.36 -2.75 22.00
N LEU A 6 -57.10 -2.60 20.70
CA LEU A 6 -56.11 -3.39 19.97
C LEU A 6 -54.73 -2.98 20.46
N LEU A 7 -54.20 -3.78 21.38
CA LEU A 7 -52.84 -3.76 21.89
C LEU A 7 -51.90 -4.15 20.74
N SER A 8 -51.54 -3.17 19.92
CA SER A 8 -50.55 -3.30 18.86
C SER A 8 -49.17 -3.41 19.51
N CYS A 9 -48.75 -4.64 19.81
CA CYS A 9 -47.37 -4.98 20.16
C CYS A 9 -46.45 -4.49 19.04
N PHE A 10 -45.86 -3.31 19.25
CA PHE A 10 -44.64 -2.88 18.59
C PHE A 10 -43.52 -3.85 18.98
N LEU A 11 -43.40 -4.94 18.22
CA LEU A 11 -42.16 -5.69 18.11
C LEU A 11 -41.16 -4.76 17.43
N PHE A 12 -40.44 -3.95 18.21
CA PHE A 12 -39.20 -3.34 17.76
C PHE A 12 -38.21 -4.48 17.50
N ILE A 13 -38.26 -5.02 16.29
CA ILE A 13 -37.18 -5.84 15.73
C ILE A 13 -35.98 -4.92 15.73
N ALA A 14 -35.06 -5.12 16.68
CA ALA A 14 -33.74 -4.51 16.61
C ALA A 14 -33.09 -5.01 15.31
N CYS A 15 -33.12 -4.18 14.27
CA CYS A 15 -32.29 -4.38 13.09
C CYS A 15 -30.84 -4.31 13.58
N SER A 16 -30.25 -5.46 13.89
CA SER A 16 -28.81 -5.54 14.11
C SER A 16 -28.15 -5.14 12.80
N GLU A 17 -27.35 -4.09 12.83
CA GLU A 17 -26.56 -3.65 11.71
C GLU A 17 -25.75 -4.82 11.14
N THR A 18 -25.89 -5.07 9.84
CA THR A 18 -25.19 -6.17 9.19
C THR A 18 -23.74 -5.77 8.89
N VAL A 19 -22.87 -6.76 8.67
CA VAL A 19 -21.51 -6.49 8.20
C VAL A 19 -21.50 -5.71 6.86
N SER A 20 -22.52 -5.92 6.03
CA SER A 20 -22.65 -5.22 4.76
C SER A 20 -23.00 -3.74 4.95
N ASP A 21 -23.84 -3.41 5.93
CA ASP A 21 -24.19 -2.02 6.26
C ASP A 21 -22.94 -1.27 6.75
N ARG A 22 -22.16 -1.88 7.67
CA ARG A 22 -20.87 -1.34 8.15
C ARG A 22 -19.87 -1.07 7.03
N ILE A 23 -19.79 -1.96 6.03
CA ILE A 23 -18.92 -1.78 4.86
C ILE A 23 -19.44 -0.62 4.00
N GLY A 24 -20.75 -0.50 3.80
CA GLY A 24 -21.37 0.60 3.07
C GLY A 24 -21.11 1.96 3.74
N ASP A 25 -21.27 2.03 5.06
CA ASP A 25 -21.02 3.24 5.83
C ASP A 25 -19.53 3.64 5.82
N ALA A 26 -18.64 2.66 5.94
CA ALA A 26 -17.20 2.89 5.82
C ALA A 26 -16.81 3.44 4.44
N GLN A 27 -17.41 2.92 3.35
CA GLN A 27 -17.19 3.43 2.01
C GLN A 27 -17.69 4.87 1.87
N LEU A 28 -18.93 5.15 2.30
CA LEU A 28 -19.51 6.50 2.23
C LEU A 28 -18.67 7.52 3.01
N CYS A 29 -18.15 7.12 4.17
CA CYS A 29 -17.23 7.94 4.94
C CYS A 29 -15.93 8.18 4.17
N LEU A 30 -15.29 7.14 3.63
CA LEU A 30 -14.03 7.26 2.89
C LEU A 30 -14.14 8.12 1.64
N ASP A 31 -15.27 8.08 0.93
CA ASP A 31 -15.51 8.86 -0.28
C ASP A 31 -15.42 10.39 -0.03
N ASN A 32 -15.61 10.82 1.21
CA ASN A 32 -15.57 12.23 1.62
C ASN A 32 -14.46 12.54 2.63
N ALA A 33 -13.62 11.57 2.97
CA ALA A 33 -12.64 11.70 4.04
C ALA A 33 -11.43 12.54 3.62
N THR A 34 -11.01 13.42 4.52
CA THR A 34 -9.64 13.97 4.53
C THR A 34 -8.62 12.92 4.99
N PRO A 35 -7.31 13.12 4.76
CA PRO A 35 -6.28 12.21 5.25
C PRO A 35 -6.39 11.90 6.74
N GLU A 36 -6.71 12.90 7.56
CA GLU A 36 -6.85 12.80 9.01
C GLU A 36 -8.10 12.00 9.43
N GLN A 37 -9.13 11.95 8.59
CA GLN A 37 -10.39 11.26 8.87
C GLN A 37 -10.41 9.79 8.41
N ALA A 38 -9.56 9.42 7.43
CA ALA A 38 -9.67 8.15 6.72
C ALA A 38 -9.58 6.91 7.62
N GLN A 39 -8.73 6.91 8.66
CA GLN A 39 -8.67 5.77 9.59
C GLN A 39 -9.92 5.66 10.46
N GLY A 40 -10.56 6.78 10.79
CA GLY A 40 -11.82 6.78 11.52
C GLY A 40 -12.95 6.12 10.72
N CYS A 41 -12.95 6.28 9.40
CA CYS A 41 -13.96 5.69 8.52
C CYS A 41 -13.97 4.15 8.51
N ILE A 42 -12.87 3.50 8.88
CA ILE A 42 -12.75 2.04 8.87
C ILE A 42 -12.79 1.42 10.28
N ALA A 43 -13.01 2.22 11.32
CA ALA A 43 -13.01 1.74 12.71
C ALA A 43 -14.01 0.60 12.89
N ASP A 44 -15.22 0.76 12.36
CA ASP A 44 -16.29 -0.22 12.46
C ASP A 44 -16.07 -1.43 11.56
N ILE A 45 -15.04 -1.51 10.72
CA ILE A 45 -14.75 -2.72 9.92
C ILE A 45 -13.38 -3.31 10.24
N GLU A 46 -12.65 -2.82 11.25
CA GLU A 46 -11.27 -3.25 11.54
C GLU A 46 -11.16 -4.77 11.75
N SER A 47 -12.12 -5.37 12.46
CA SER A 47 -12.17 -6.81 12.74
C SER A 47 -12.78 -7.66 11.62
N VAL A 48 -13.36 -7.06 10.58
CA VAL A 48 -14.01 -7.78 9.48
C VAL A 48 -12.96 -8.36 8.53
N ASP A 49 -12.84 -9.69 8.47
CA ASP A 49 -11.91 -10.41 7.57
C ASP A 49 -12.64 -10.83 6.28
N ARG A 50 -13.00 -9.85 5.45
CA ARG A 50 -13.59 -10.04 4.11
C ARG A 50 -12.83 -9.23 3.06
N ALA A 51 -12.78 -9.71 1.82
CA ALA A 51 -12.02 -9.08 0.75
C ALA A 51 -12.45 -7.61 0.49
N ASP A 52 -13.76 -7.33 0.49
CA ASP A 52 -14.33 -5.99 0.35
C ASP A 52 -13.98 -5.05 1.51
N ALA A 53 -14.04 -5.53 2.76
CA ALA A 53 -13.57 -4.75 3.91
C ALA A 53 -12.06 -4.44 3.79
N HIS A 54 -11.25 -5.37 3.28
CA HIS A 54 -9.82 -5.16 3.05
C HIS A 54 -9.52 -4.19 1.90
N VAL A 55 -10.39 -4.09 0.88
CA VAL A 55 -10.33 -3.02 -0.12
C VAL A 55 -10.40 -1.66 0.58
N LEU A 56 -11.38 -1.46 1.47
CA LEU A 56 -11.57 -0.20 2.18
C LEU A 56 -10.42 0.08 3.16
N LYS A 57 -9.91 -0.92 3.88
CA LYS A 57 -8.74 -0.75 4.77
C LYS A 57 -7.47 -0.36 4.01
N CYS A 58 -7.22 -0.99 2.85
CA CYS A 58 -6.13 -0.62 1.96
C CYS A 58 -6.30 0.83 1.47
N ALA A 59 -7.49 1.17 0.95
CA ALA A 59 -7.79 2.51 0.48
C ALA A 59 -7.62 3.57 1.57
N ALA A 60 -8.12 3.32 2.78
CA ALA A 60 -7.97 4.20 3.93
C ALA A 60 -6.50 4.48 4.25
N GLY A 61 -5.62 3.48 4.19
CA GLY A 61 -4.18 3.67 4.37
C GLY A 61 -3.58 4.66 3.35
N PHE A 62 -3.96 4.52 2.07
CA PHE A 62 -3.54 5.47 1.03
C PHE A 62 -4.18 6.85 1.17
N VAL A 63 -5.45 6.95 1.57
CA VAL A 63 -6.09 8.26 1.83
C VAL A 63 -5.42 8.98 3.00
N THR A 64 -5.07 8.26 4.07
CA THR A 64 -4.28 8.80 5.20
C THR A 64 -2.93 9.36 4.76
N GLU A 65 -2.34 8.77 3.73
CA GLU A 65 -1.11 9.27 3.11
C GLU A 65 -1.37 10.36 2.05
N GLY A 66 -2.58 10.90 1.96
CA GLY A 66 -2.90 12.00 1.04
C GLY A 66 -3.07 11.57 -0.42
N PHE A 67 -3.06 10.27 -0.73
CA PHE A 67 -3.31 9.78 -2.09
C PHE A 67 -4.78 9.91 -2.51
N GLY A 68 -5.70 10.20 -1.59
CA GLY A 68 -7.09 10.55 -1.91
C GLY A 68 -7.22 11.88 -2.66
N THR A 69 -6.24 12.78 -2.49
CA THR A 69 -6.13 14.00 -3.31
C THR A 69 -5.41 13.61 -4.60
N GLY A 70 -6.10 13.67 -5.74
CA GLY A 70 -5.57 13.16 -7.03
C GLY A 70 -4.19 13.69 -7.43
N ASP A 71 -3.68 14.76 -6.81
CA ASP A 71 -2.37 15.33 -7.06
C ASP A 71 -1.20 14.40 -6.69
N ARG A 72 -1.23 13.66 -5.58
CA ARG A 72 -0.09 12.79 -5.20
C ARG A 72 0.05 11.62 -6.18
N PHE A 73 -1.08 10.98 -6.55
CA PHE A 73 -1.11 9.95 -7.59
C PHE A 73 -0.71 10.51 -8.97
N ARG A 74 -1.27 11.67 -9.38
CA ARG A 74 -0.92 12.28 -10.67
C ARG A 74 0.56 12.65 -10.75
N ARG A 75 1.17 13.09 -9.65
CA ARG A 75 2.62 13.35 -9.59
C ARG A 75 3.40 12.05 -9.67
N SER A 76 3.01 11.00 -8.94
CA SER A 76 3.71 9.71 -9.00
C SER A 76 3.67 9.08 -10.39
N PHE A 77 2.56 9.20 -11.13
CA PHE A 77 2.49 8.74 -12.53
C PHE A 77 3.26 9.64 -13.49
N ARG A 78 3.21 10.97 -13.33
CA ARG A 78 4.04 11.87 -14.16
C ARG A 78 5.54 11.62 -13.99
N GLN A 79 5.98 11.21 -12.80
CA GLN A 79 7.38 10.80 -12.61
C GLN A 79 7.72 9.54 -13.41
N LEU A 80 6.78 8.61 -13.59
CA LEU A 80 6.99 7.48 -14.49
C LEU A 80 7.04 7.91 -15.95
N GLU A 81 6.26 8.89 -16.39
CA GLU A 81 6.17 9.21 -17.82
C GLU A 81 7.21 10.25 -18.29
N ASP A 82 7.47 11.30 -17.52
CA ASP A 82 8.08 12.54 -18.05
C ASP A 82 9.49 12.86 -17.51
N SER A 83 9.91 12.26 -16.39
CA SER A 83 11.02 12.82 -15.59
C SER A 83 12.41 12.21 -15.85
N GLY A 84 12.50 11.11 -16.60
CA GLY A 84 13.72 10.28 -16.65
C GLY A 84 14.07 9.61 -15.30
N ASP A 85 13.37 9.95 -14.21
CA ASP A 85 13.63 9.42 -12.88
C ASP A 85 13.04 8.02 -12.66
N GLY A 86 12.14 7.58 -13.53
CA GLY A 86 11.67 6.21 -13.62
C GLY A 86 11.16 5.64 -12.29
N THR A 87 11.60 4.43 -11.95
CA THR A 87 11.10 3.73 -10.76
C THR A 87 11.52 4.38 -9.44
N PRO A 88 12.76 4.91 -9.27
CA PRO A 88 13.14 5.63 -8.06
C PRO A 88 12.26 6.85 -7.77
N GLY A 89 11.90 7.61 -8.81
CA GLY A 89 10.96 8.73 -8.67
C GLY A 89 9.60 8.26 -8.16
N LEU A 90 9.03 7.20 -8.76
CA LEU A 90 7.80 6.58 -8.28
C LEU A 90 7.87 6.18 -6.80
N LEU A 91 8.94 5.48 -6.41
CA LEU A 91 9.13 5.00 -5.04
C LEU A 91 9.21 6.17 -4.06
N GLY A 92 9.91 7.26 -4.41
CA GLY A 92 9.94 8.47 -3.59
C GLY A 92 8.54 9.00 -3.27
N TYR A 93 7.67 9.11 -4.27
CA TYR A 93 6.29 9.55 -4.05
C TYR A 93 5.42 8.55 -3.28
N LEU A 94 5.71 7.26 -3.37
CA LEU A 94 4.98 6.19 -2.68
C LEU A 94 5.40 5.96 -1.22
N ALA A 95 6.50 6.55 -0.76
CA ALA A 95 6.95 6.41 0.62
C ALA A 95 5.94 7.05 1.60
N PHE A 96 5.45 6.26 2.55
CA PHE A 96 4.52 6.71 3.59
C PHE A 96 5.23 7.65 4.55
N ALA A 97 4.53 8.68 5.01
CA ALA A 97 5.11 9.81 5.73
C ALA A 97 4.22 10.35 6.87
N SER A 98 2.96 9.90 6.97
CA SER A 98 1.94 10.55 7.80
C SER A 98 2.05 10.29 9.31
N GLN A 99 2.89 9.34 9.74
CA GLN A 99 2.93 8.85 11.13
C GLN A 99 4.03 9.50 11.98
N GLY A 100 4.66 10.56 11.49
CA GLY A 100 5.57 11.42 12.26
C GLY A 100 6.99 10.90 12.46
N THR A 101 7.24 9.58 12.34
CA THR A 101 8.61 9.03 12.37
C THR A 101 8.78 7.96 11.28
N PRO A 102 10.01 7.78 10.73
CA PRO A 102 10.27 6.75 9.72
C PRO A 102 9.82 5.34 10.11
N ASN A 103 10.03 4.94 11.38
CA ASN A 103 9.64 3.62 11.86
C ASN A 103 8.11 3.43 11.92
N LEU A 104 7.38 4.43 12.43
CA LEU A 104 5.93 4.40 12.46
C LEU A 104 5.34 4.44 11.03
N ASN A 105 5.97 5.19 10.12
CA ASN A 105 5.60 5.21 8.71
C ASN A 105 5.70 3.82 8.09
N ARG A 106 6.81 3.10 8.31
CA ARG A 106 6.96 1.73 7.80
C ARG A 106 5.97 0.75 8.42
N ALA A 107 5.74 0.84 9.73
CA ALA A 107 4.75 0.00 10.41
C ALA A 107 3.34 0.20 9.82
N PHE A 108 2.97 1.44 9.52
CA PHE A 108 1.70 1.78 8.88
C PHE A 108 1.63 1.34 7.42
N ALA A 109 2.73 1.48 6.66
CA ALA A 109 2.84 0.95 5.30
C ALA A 109 2.68 -0.57 5.27
N LEU A 110 3.23 -1.29 6.26
CA LEU A 110 3.07 -2.73 6.41
C LEU A 110 1.62 -3.12 6.72
N LYS A 111 0.97 -2.44 7.68
CA LYS A 111 -0.47 -2.65 7.97
C LYS A 111 -1.31 -2.45 6.71
N THR A 112 -1.01 -1.42 5.93
CA THR A 112 -1.71 -1.10 4.68
C THR A 112 -1.46 -2.15 3.62
N ASP A 113 -0.21 -2.57 3.38
CA ASP A 113 0.10 -3.64 2.42
C ASP A 113 -0.63 -4.94 2.78
N ILE A 114 -0.67 -5.35 4.06
CA ILE A 114 -1.40 -6.55 4.49
C ILE A 114 -2.89 -6.47 4.09
N ALA A 115 -3.54 -5.33 4.30
CA ALA A 115 -4.92 -5.12 3.84
C ALA A 115 -5.01 -5.22 2.32
N CYS A 116 -4.10 -4.57 1.59
CA CYS A 116 -4.06 -4.64 0.13
C CYS A 116 -3.87 -6.07 -0.39
N GLN A 117 -3.04 -6.89 0.26
CA GLN A 117 -2.85 -8.30 -0.06
C GLN A 117 -4.15 -9.12 0.09
N LYS A 118 -4.92 -8.84 1.15
CA LYS A 118 -6.19 -9.51 1.45
C LYS A 118 -7.38 -8.99 0.63
N SER A 119 -7.27 -7.83 -0.02
CA SER A 119 -8.34 -7.24 -0.84
C SER A 119 -8.68 -8.01 -2.13
N GLU A 120 -7.79 -8.91 -2.55
CA GLU A 120 -7.86 -9.63 -3.83
C GLU A 120 -7.77 -8.77 -5.11
N GLN A 121 -7.71 -7.45 -4.98
CA GLN A 121 -7.54 -6.53 -6.11
C GLN A 121 -6.07 -6.45 -6.54
N LYS A 122 -5.78 -6.88 -7.78
CA LYS A 122 -4.41 -6.93 -8.33
C LYS A 122 -3.67 -5.59 -8.26
N SER A 123 -4.37 -4.49 -8.57
CA SER A 123 -3.80 -3.14 -8.52
C SER A 123 -3.44 -2.73 -7.09
N LEU A 124 -4.33 -2.95 -6.13
CA LEU A 124 -4.09 -2.63 -4.72
C LEU A 124 -2.91 -3.43 -4.16
N ARG A 125 -2.82 -4.73 -4.49
CA ARG A 125 -1.67 -5.56 -4.11
C ARG A 125 -0.35 -4.97 -4.61
N LEU A 126 -0.31 -4.55 -5.86
CA LEU A 126 0.87 -3.93 -6.45
C LEU A 126 1.21 -2.61 -5.73
N PHE A 127 0.24 -1.72 -5.56
CA PHE A 127 0.49 -0.43 -4.90
C PHE A 127 0.90 -0.58 -3.44
N GLY A 128 0.21 -1.43 -2.66
CA GLY A 128 0.56 -1.70 -1.27
C GLY A 128 2.00 -2.18 -1.11
N SER A 129 2.42 -3.11 -1.96
CA SER A 129 3.78 -3.66 -1.91
C SER A 129 4.84 -2.64 -2.33
N LEU A 130 4.55 -1.81 -3.34
CA LEU A 130 5.45 -0.72 -3.73
C LEU A 130 5.58 0.35 -2.63
N ALA A 131 4.46 0.71 -1.98
CA ALA A 131 4.47 1.67 -0.89
C ALA A 131 5.24 1.15 0.33
N LEU A 132 5.03 -0.12 0.71
CA LEU A 132 5.82 -0.77 1.75
C LEU A 132 7.32 -0.79 1.40
N ALA A 133 7.66 -1.17 0.16
CA ALA A 133 9.05 -1.21 -0.27
C ALA A 133 9.68 0.20 -0.28
N ALA A 134 9.00 1.19 -0.84
CA ALA A 134 9.42 2.59 -0.84
C ALA A 134 9.69 3.13 0.56
N THR A 135 8.74 2.92 1.48
CA THR A 135 8.84 3.36 2.88
C THR A 135 9.98 2.65 3.60
N THR A 136 10.17 1.35 3.33
CA THR A 136 11.26 0.56 3.89
C THR A 136 12.62 1.03 3.39
N ILE A 137 12.73 1.34 2.09
CA ILE A 137 13.95 1.90 1.49
C ILE A 137 14.28 3.24 2.12
N ALA A 138 13.29 4.12 2.26
CA ALA A 138 13.48 5.43 2.85
C ALA A 138 13.93 5.35 4.32
N GLU A 139 13.25 4.54 5.16
CA GLU A 139 13.62 4.36 6.58
C GLU A 139 15.04 3.79 6.71
N LEU A 140 15.31 2.65 6.07
CA LEU A 140 16.54 1.90 6.29
C LEU A 140 17.73 2.44 5.50
N GLY A 141 17.47 3.22 4.45
CA GLY A 141 18.46 4.05 3.78
C GLY A 141 18.84 5.30 4.56
N GLY A 142 18.18 5.58 5.68
CA GLY A 142 18.48 6.73 6.54
C GLY A 142 17.95 8.06 6.00
N LEU A 143 16.92 8.03 5.15
CA LEU A 143 16.32 9.24 4.62
C LEU A 143 15.43 9.91 5.69
N THR A 144 15.32 11.23 5.60
CA THR A 144 14.31 12.02 6.33
C THR A 144 13.36 12.60 5.29
N TRP A 145 12.06 12.37 5.45
CA TRP A 145 11.05 12.84 4.51
C TRP A 145 9.71 13.07 5.21
N ASP A 146 8.86 13.87 4.58
CA ASP A 146 7.47 14.06 4.98
C ASP A 146 6.54 14.03 3.75
N ALA A 147 5.25 14.27 3.95
CA ALA A 147 4.26 14.23 2.88
C ALA A 147 4.43 15.40 1.87
N GLN A 148 5.05 16.51 2.30
CA GLN A 148 5.28 17.72 1.53
C GLN A 148 6.60 17.66 0.75
N THR A 149 7.58 16.94 1.29
CA THR A 149 8.94 16.76 0.79
C THR A 149 9.25 15.26 0.64
N PRO A 150 8.62 14.58 -0.34
CA PRO A 150 8.89 13.18 -0.58
C PRO A 150 10.36 12.98 -1.03
N PRO A 151 10.96 11.81 -0.77
CA PRO A 151 12.29 11.49 -1.26
C PRO A 151 12.41 11.71 -2.77
N THR A 152 13.52 12.29 -3.21
CA THR A 152 13.82 12.41 -4.64
C THR A 152 14.28 11.06 -5.20
N ALA A 153 14.31 10.94 -6.52
CA ALA A 153 14.88 9.76 -7.17
C ALA A 153 16.35 9.54 -6.82
N ALA A 154 17.14 10.61 -6.66
CA ALA A 154 18.52 10.53 -6.22
C ALA A 154 18.64 9.99 -4.79
N ASP A 155 17.77 10.46 -3.87
CA ASP A 155 17.73 9.98 -2.49
C ASP A 155 17.39 8.49 -2.43
N ILE A 156 16.39 8.05 -3.21
CA ILE A 156 16.02 6.64 -3.30
C ILE A 156 17.18 5.79 -3.84
N ARG A 157 17.89 6.22 -4.88
CA ARG A 157 19.06 5.49 -5.41
C ARG A 157 20.18 5.38 -4.37
N ALA A 158 20.44 6.45 -3.62
CA ALA A 158 21.42 6.44 -2.54
C ALA A 158 21.01 5.51 -1.39
N ALA A 159 19.74 5.57 -0.97
CA ALA A 159 19.17 4.70 0.05
C ALA A 159 19.28 3.21 -0.34
N ILE A 160 18.96 2.86 -1.59
CA ILE A 160 19.14 1.49 -2.10
C ILE A 160 20.61 1.06 -2.01
N THR A 161 21.54 1.91 -2.43
CA THR A 161 22.98 1.61 -2.37
C THR A 161 23.45 1.39 -0.93
N THR A 162 22.96 2.20 0.02
CA THR A 162 23.21 2.01 1.46
C THR A 162 22.70 0.65 1.95
N MET A 163 21.49 0.26 1.56
CA MET A 163 20.93 -1.04 1.93
C MET A 163 21.70 -2.21 1.33
N GLU A 164 22.07 -2.12 0.04
CA GLU A 164 22.80 -3.18 -0.67
C GLU A 164 24.16 -3.46 -0.03
N ASN A 165 24.87 -2.41 0.39
CA ASN A 165 26.20 -2.48 1.01
C ASN A 165 26.16 -2.83 2.50
N SER A 166 24.99 -2.84 3.12
CA SER A 166 24.86 -3.15 4.54
C SER A 166 24.82 -4.66 4.79
N GLY A 167 25.65 -5.12 5.73
CA GLY A 167 25.59 -6.47 6.29
C GLY A 167 24.70 -6.58 7.54
N SER A 168 23.98 -5.51 7.90
CA SER A 168 23.17 -5.49 9.13
C SER A 168 21.97 -6.42 9.02
N ALA A 169 21.73 -7.23 10.06
CA ALA A 169 20.66 -8.24 10.07
C ALA A 169 19.25 -7.63 9.85
N ASN A 170 18.99 -6.42 10.34
CA ASN A 170 17.72 -5.72 10.12
C ASN A 170 17.51 -5.35 8.64
N ILE A 171 18.56 -4.91 7.95
CA ILE A 171 18.52 -4.56 6.53
C ILE A 171 18.36 -5.82 5.68
N VAL A 172 19.09 -6.89 6.00
CA VAL A 172 18.92 -8.20 5.34
C VAL A 172 17.48 -8.70 5.46
N SER A 173 16.90 -8.66 6.67
CA SER A 173 15.51 -9.04 6.89
C SER A 173 14.53 -8.17 6.10
N ALA A 174 14.77 -6.86 6.01
CA ALA A 174 13.94 -5.97 5.21
C ALA A 174 14.04 -6.22 3.70
N ILE A 175 15.24 -6.54 3.19
CA ILE A 175 15.44 -6.95 1.80
C ILE A 175 14.67 -8.24 1.50
N GLN A 176 14.66 -9.21 2.43
CA GLN A 176 13.83 -10.42 2.32
C GLN A 176 12.33 -10.11 2.30
N GLN A 177 11.86 -9.13 3.09
CA GLN A 177 10.46 -8.68 3.05
C GLN A 177 10.11 -8.05 1.70
N ILE A 178 10.99 -7.23 1.13
CA ILE A 178 10.83 -6.69 -0.22
C ILE A 178 10.78 -7.83 -1.24
N GLY A 179 11.67 -8.82 -1.16
CA GLY A 179 11.64 -9.99 -2.03
C GLY A 179 10.34 -10.81 -1.91
N THR A 180 9.82 -10.97 -0.69
CA THR A 180 8.51 -11.61 -0.44
C THR A 180 7.38 -10.85 -1.12
N ALA A 181 7.36 -9.52 -0.97
CA ALA A 181 6.37 -8.65 -1.61
C ALA A 181 6.45 -8.76 -3.15
N VAL A 182 7.66 -8.76 -3.72
CA VAL A 182 7.88 -8.93 -5.16
C VAL A 182 7.37 -10.27 -5.67
N VAL A 183 7.67 -11.38 -4.98
CA VAL A 183 7.17 -12.71 -5.34
C VAL A 183 5.64 -12.73 -5.30
N ASN A 184 5.03 -12.14 -4.26
CA ASN A 184 3.58 -12.09 -4.11
C ASN A 184 2.92 -11.27 -5.23
N VAL A 185 3.42 -10.08 -5.52
CA VAL A 185 2.96 -9.22 -6.61
C VAL A 185 3.12 -9.93 -7.95
N TYR A 186 4.29 -10.55 -8.21
CA TYR A 186 4.52 -11.27 -9.45
C TYR A 186 3.47 -12.38 -9.65
N ASN A 187 3.31 -13.25 -8.65
CA ASN A 187 2.43 -14.40 -8.71
C ASN A 187 0.95 -14.03 -8.81
N ARG A 188 0.51 -12.96 -8.13
CA ARG A 188 -0.91 -12.62 -7.97
C ARG A 188 -1.39 -11.53 -8.92
N ALA A 189 -0.52 -10.57 -9.26
CA ALA A 189 -0.87 -9.43 -10.10
C ALA A 189 -0.27 -9.54 -11.50
N CYS A 190 0.99 -9.98 -11.65
CA CYS A 190 1.72 -9.86 -12.91
C CYS A 190 1.68 -11.08 -13.83
N ARG A 191 1.47 -12.28 -13.30
CA ARG A 191 1.56 -13.54 -14.07
C ARG A 191 0.52 -13.67 -15.19
N SER A 192 -0.60 -12.94 -15.12
CA SER A 192 -1.63 -12.92 -16.16
C SER A 192 -1.33 -11.86 -17.23
N GLY A 193 -1.33 -12.24 -18.52
CA GLY A 193 -0.77 -11.45 -19.63
C GLY A 193 -1.34 -10.06 -19.94
N ASN A 194 -2.43 -9.62 -19.30
CA ASN A 194 -2.94 -8.24 -19.40
C ASN A 194 -2.75 -7.52 -18.06
N VAL A 195 -1.63 -6.80 -17.93
CA VAL A 195 -1.30 -6.03 -16.73
C VAL A 195 -1.12 -4.54 -17.09
N PRO A 196 -1.74 -3.62 -16.34
CA PRO A 196 -1.64 -2.18 -16.60
C PRO A 196 -0.20 -1.62 -16.56
N ASN A 197 0.74 -2.33 -15.95
CA ASN A 197 2.13 -1.90 -15.76
C ASN A 197 3.14 -2.96 -16.24
N LYS A 198 3.10 -3.30 -17.53
CA LYS A 198 3.94 -4.36 -18.12
C LYS A 198 5.42 -4.26 -17.74
N LYS A 199 6.03 -3.08 -17.85
CA LYS A 199 7.46 -2.85 -17.50
C LYS A 199 7.75 -3.18 -16.04
N LEU A 200 6.89 -2.74 -15.11
CA LEU A 200 7.06 -3.03 -13.69
C LEU A 200 6.89 -4.53 -13.40
N CYS A 201 5.92 -5.17 -14.04
CA CYS A 201 5.73 -6.61 -13.93
C CYS A 201 6.89 -7.42 -14.52
N GLU A 202 7.50 -6.97 -15.62
CA GLU A 202 8.71 -7.57 -16.18
C GLU A 202 9.89 -7.44 -15.21
N GLN A 203 10.05 -6.31 -14.51
CA GLN A 203 11.07 -6.17 -13.47
C GLN A 203 10.87 -7.16 -12.33
N HIS A 204 9.63 -7.34 -11.86
CA HIS A 204 9.30 -8.30 -10.82
C HIS A 204 9.57 -9.74 -11.30
N GLN A 205 9.14 -10.09 -12.51
CA GLN A 205 9.41 -11.40 -13.11
C GLN A 205 10.91 -11.69 -13.19
N ASN A 206 11.68 -10.73 -13.69
CA ASN A 206 13.13 -10.88 -13.83
C ASN A 206 13.80 -11.03 -12.47
N ALA A 207 13.41 -10.24 -11.47
CA ALA A 207 13.95 -10.35 -10.12
C ALA A 207 13.63 -11.71 -9.47
N VAL A 208 12.42 -12.23 -9.64
CA VAL A 208 12.03 -13.57 -9.15
C VAL A 208 12.83 -14.68 -9.85
N ALA A 209 13.02 -14.58 -11.16
CA ALA A 209 13.79 -15.57 -11.92
C ALA A 209 15.28 -15.55 -11.53
N GLU A 210 15.87 -14.36 -11.40
CA GLU A 210 17.27 -14.16 -11.02
C GLU A 210 17.55 -14.49 -9.54
N GLY A 211 16.54 -14.38 -8.67
CA GLY A 211 16.65 -14.74 -7.25
C GLY A 211 16.59 -16.23 -6.96
N GLN A 212 16.25 -17.08 -7.95
CA GLN A 212 16.30 -18.55 -7.86
C GLN A 212 15.55 -19.15 -6.65
N GLY A 213 14.48 -18.49 -6.20
CA GLY A 213 13.70 -18.92 -5.03
C GLY A 213 14.20 -18.40 -3.68
N ASP A 214 15.36 -17.73 -3.63
CA ASP A 214 15.84 -17.03 -2.45
C ASP A 214 15.22 -15.62 -2.35
N LEU A 215 14.57 -15.35 -1.23
CA LEU A 215 13.84 -14.10 -1.01
C LEU A 215 14.77 -12.90 -0.82
N GLU A 216 15.94 -13.09 -0.22
CA GLU A 216 16.92 -12.02 -0.06
C GLU A 216 17.50 -11.64 -1.43
N GLN A 217 17.93 -12.63 -2.21
CA GLN A 217 18.45 -12.42 -3.56
C GLN A 217 17.39 -11.78 -4.46
N THR A 218 16.15 -12.25 -4.40
CA THR A 218 15.03 -11.60 -5.12
C THR A 218 14.88 -10.14 -4.73
N GLY A 219 14.95 -9.84 -3.42
CA GLY A 219 14.97 -8.47 -2.90
C GLY A 219 16.11 -7.63 -3.46
N ARG A 220 17.34 -8.15 -3.45
CA ARG A 220 18.52 -7.46 -4.01
C ARG A 220 18.38 -7.21 -5.52
N LYS A 221 17.87 -8.19 -6.27
CA LYS A 221 17.67 -8.06 -7.73
C LYS A 221 16.61 -7.03 -8.07
N ILE A 222 15.52 -6.94 -7.32
CA ILE A 222 14.53 -5.90 -7.59
C ILE A 222 15.08 -4.52 -7.25
N LEU A 223 15.84 -4.40 -6.16
CA LEU A 223 16.44 -3.14 -5.71
C LEU A 223 17.43 -2.61 -6.75
N ASP A 224 18.29 -3.46 -7.30
CA ASP A 224 19.22 -3.08 -8.37
C ASP A 224 18.48 -2.61 -9.63
N LYS A 225 17.42 -3.32 -10.04
CA LYS A 225 16.58 -2.91 -11.18
C LYS A 225 15.92 -1.56 -10.92
N TRP A 226 15.36 -1.35 -9.73
CA TRP A 226 14.74 -0.07 -9.38
C TRP A 226 15.76 1.05 -9.34
N LYS A 227 16.93 0.86 -8.70
CA LYS A 227 18.02 1.85 -8.65
C LYS A 227 18.44 2.33 -10.04
N ASN A 228 18.59 1.40 -10.99
CA ASN A 228 19.19 1.69 -12.30
C ASN A 228 18.17 2.08 -13.39
N ASN A 229 16.86 1.85 -13.19
CA ASN A 229 15.85 2.11 -14.20
C ASN A 229 15.43 3.59 -14.22
N SER A 230 16.20 4.39 -14.95
CA SER A 230 15.72 5.60 -15.62
C SER A 230 14.93 5.17 -16.86
N ASN A 231 13.78 5.77 -17.11
CA ASN A 231 12.95 5.41 -18.26
C ASN A 231 13.56 5.86 -19.58
#